data_AF-R5BKP6-F1
#
_entry.id   AF-R5BKP6-F1
#
_cell.length_a   1.000
_cell.length_b   1.000
_cell.length_c   1.000
_cell.angle_alpha   90.00
_cell.angle_beta   90.00
_cell.angle_gamma   90.00
#
_symmetry.space_group_name_H-M   'P 1'
#
loop_
_entity.id
_entity.type
_entity.pdbx_description
1 polymer ?
#
loop_
_entity_poly.entity_id
_entity_poly.type
_entity_poly.pdbx_seq_one_letter_code
_entity_poly.pdbx_strand_id
1 'polypeptide(L)'
;MRKRKIIKSKNMTEIYDSLFIKSYQGQGKKPRLPKRKPTAEEVKKNNLRMAKAKLRMLIDNNFKEDDYYLTLTFKKELPPEESKKAIQKFVRDLRKQYKKSEKELKYIYIAEEKGRLHFHMLVNREIELTTALMRKLWPYGFTEIKYYQGAAEDAIKMAEYFTKERTINDDKKDEPRVFKRTWVKSNNVHPPEAKVKTLKATEWKREVNIPNGYYLDKESYFEGVNNAGYPYRFFRIIRIRGPMIE
;
A
#
# COMPACT_ATOMS: atom_id res chain seq x y z
N MET A 1 -24.04 5.74 -19.21
CA MET A 1 -23.39 6.27 -18.01
C MET A 1 -22.20 5.42 -17.61
N ARG A 2 -21.15 6.09 -17.11
CA ARG A 2 -19.96 5.46 -16.52
C ARG A 2 -19.75 5.96 -15.09
N LYS A 3 -19.09 5.15 -14.29
CA LYS A 3 -18.66 5.43 -12.93
C LYS A 3 -17.17 5.74 -12.94
N ARG A 4 -16.79 6.91 -12.42
CA ARG A 4 -15.41 7.32 -12.17
C ARG A 4 -15.16 7.34 -10.67
N LYS A 5 -14.25 6.51 -10.18
CA LYS A 5 -13.72 6.59 -8.81
C LYS A 5 -12.36 7.27 -8.86
N ILE A 6 -12.19 8.30 -8.05
CA ILE A 6 -10.96 9.07 -7.91
C ILE A 6 -10.50 8.89 -6.47
N ILE A 7 -9.27 8.42 -6.28
CA ILE A 7 -8.63 8.29 -4.97
C ILE A 7 -7.44 9.23 -4.96
N LYS A 8 -7.43 10.21 -4.06
CA LYS A 8 -6.40 11.24 -4.00
C LYS A 8 -5.61 11.15 -2.70
N SER A 9 -4.30 10.98 -2.81
CA SER A 9 -3.34 11.12 -1.71
C SER A 9 -2.49 12.37 -1.92
N LYS A 10 -1.38 12.53 -1.17
CA LYS A 10 -0.56 13.73 -1.18
C LYS A 10 0.09 13.98 -2.55
N ASN A 11 0.73 12.95 -3.11
CA ASN A 11 1.53 13.08 -4.32
C ASN A 11 0.95 12.32 -5.52
N MET A 12 -0.02 11.42 -5.32
CA MET A 12 -0.62 10.67 -6.42
C MET A 12 -2.16 10.70 -6.42
N THR A 13 -2.74 10.52 -7.60
CA THR A 13 -4.18 10.35 -7.78
C THR A 13 -4.44 9.14 -8.67
N GLU A 14 -5.27 8.24 -8.17
CA GLU A 14 -5.69 7.04 -8.89
C GLU A 14 -7.10 7.17 -9.42
N ILE A 15 -7.28 6.90 -10.70
CA ILE A 15 -8.55 7.05 -11.40
C ILE A 15 -8.96 5.69 -11.96
N TYR A 16 -10.17 5.27 -11.58
CA TYR A 16 -10.82 4.07 -12.05
C TYR A 16 -12.09 4.46 -12.79
N ASP A 17 -12.13 4.21 -14.08
CA ASP A 17 -13.32 4.33 -14.91
C ASP A 17 -13.92 2.94 -15.14
N SER A 18 -15.24 2.82 -14.98
CA SER A 18 -15.98 1.58 -15.27
C SER A 18 -17.37 1.92 -15.80
N LEU A 19 -17.92 1.07 -16.67
CA LEU A 19 -19.29 1.24 -17.15
C LEU A 19 -20.32 0.77 -16.12
N PHE A 20 -21.48 1.43 -16.07
CA PHE A 20 -22.64 0.85 -15.41
C PHE A 20 -23.17 -0.32 -16.24
N ILE A 21 -23.57 -1.39 -15.56
CA ILE A 21 -24.11 -2.61 -16.18
C ILE A 21 -25.23 -2.29 -17.18
N LYS A 22 -26.24 -1.52 -16.72
CA LYS A 22 -27.39 -1.11 -17.55
C LYS A 22 -26.97 -0.31 -18.79
N SER A 23 -25.94 0.52 -18.66
CA SER A 23 -25.43 1.35 -19.76
C SER A 23 -24.64 0.55 -20.80
N TYR A 24 -23.92 -0.49 -20.38
CA TYR A 24 -23.22 -1.39 -21.30
C TYR A 24 -24.19 -2.31 -22.06
N GLN A 25 -25.30 -2.72 -21.41
CA GLN A 25 -26.30 -3.60 -22.02
C GLN A 25 -27.26 -2.86 -22.98
N GLY A 26 -27.56 -1.59 -22.73
CA GLY A 26 -28.52 -0.81 -23.52
C GLY A 26 -28.04 -0.34 -24.90
N GLN A 27 -26.74 -0.37 -25.21
CA GLN A 27 -26.18 0.09 -26.49
C GLN A 27 -26.15 -0.99 -27.60
N GLY A 28 -26.83 -2.13 -27.40
CA GLY A 28 -26.90 -3.20 -28.38
C GLY A 28 -25.79 -4.26 -28.22
N LYS A 29 -26.24 -5.47 -27.83
CA LYS A 29 -25.59 -6.77 -28.05
C LYS A 29 -24.20 -7.02 -27.43
N LYS A 30 -24.10 -7.04 -26.09
CA LYS A 30 -23.20 -7.99 -25.43
C LYS A 30 -23.92 -8.74 -24.29
N PRO A 31 -24.17 -10.05 -24.44
CA PRO A 31 -24.78 -10.83 -23.37
C PRO A 31 -23.87 -10.79 -22.14
N ARG A 32 -24.48 -10.79 -20.95
CA ARG A 32 -23.72 -10.94 -19.71
C ARG A 32 -22.93 -12.24 -19.80
N LEU A 33 -21.60 -12.16 -19.66
CA LEU A 33 -20.80 -13.39 -19.60
C LEU A 33 -21.34 -14.30 -18.48
N PRO A 34 -21.39 -15.63 -18.71
CA PRO A 34 -21.84 -16.56 -17.68
C PRO A 34 -21.02 -16.32 -16.41
N LYS A 35 -21.68 -16.39 -15.24
CA LYS A 35 -20.96 -16.19 -13.97
C LYS A 35 -19.98 -17.35 -13.84
N ARG A 36 -18.68 -17.10 -14.02
CA ARG A 36 -17.64 -18.06 -13.66
C ARG A 36 -17.24 -17.82 -12.21
N LYS A 37 -17.12 -18.89 -11.43
CA LYS A 37 -16.44 -18.81 -10.14
C LYS A 37 -14.94 -18.59 -10.44
N PRO A 38 -14.31 -17.52 -9.93
CA PRO A 38 -12.88 -17.32 -10.13
C PRO A 38 -12.10 -18.46 -9.47
N THR A 39 -10.97 -18.84 -10.05
CA THR A 39 -10.09 -19.85 -9.45
C THR A 39 -9.42 -19.29 -8.19
N ALA A 40 -8.93 -20.16 -7.31
CA ALA A 40 -8.21 -19.74 -6.10
C ALA A 40 -6.99 -18.85 -6.45
N GLU A 41 -6.30 -19.17 -7.54
CA GLU A 41 -5.17 -18.38 -8.06
C GLU A 41 -5.59 -16.99 -8.55
N GLU A 42 -6.70 -16.90 -9.29
CA GLU A 42 -7.26 -15.61 -9.74
C GLU A 42 -7.66 -14.73 -8.54
N VAL A 43 -8.25 -15.33 -7.51
CA VAL A 43 -8.59 -14.65 -6.26
C VAL A 43 -7.31 -14.20 -5.53
N LYS A 44 -6.29 -15.05 -5.40
CA LYS A 44 -4.98 -14.71 -4.77
C LYS A 44 -4.34 -13.53 -5.50
N LYS A 45 -4.26 -13.59 -6.84
CA LYS A 45 -3.70 -12.52 -7.68
C LYS A 45 -4.47 -11.21 -7.55
N ASN A 46 -5.80 -11.26 -7.56
CA ASN A 46 -6.62 -10.05 -7.40
C ASN A 46 -6.48 -9.44 -6.00
N ASN A 47 -6.48 -10.27 -4.95
CA ASN A 47 -6.28 -9.83 -3.57
C ASN A 47 -4.90 -9.18 -3.38
N LEU A 48 -3.85 -9.75 -3.99
CA LEU A 48 -2.51 -9.17 -3.97
C LEU A 48 -2.47 -7.81 -4.67
N ARG A 49 -3.07 -7.71 -5.86
CA ARG A 49 -3.18 -6.45 -6.62
C ARG A 49 -3.91 -5.37 -5.80
N MET A 50 -5.02 -5.74 -5.15
CA MET A 50 -5.77 -4.83 -4.29
C MET A 50 -4.98 -4.44 -3.04
N ALA A 51 -4.23 -5.37 -2.43
CA ALA A 51 -3.38 -5.09 -1.28
C ALA A 51 -2.24 -4.12 -1.64
N LYS A 52 -1.56 -4.32 -2.78
CA LYS A 52 -0.52 -3.42 -3.31
C LYS A 52 -1.09 -2.01 -3.55
N ALA A 53 -2.25 -1.93 -4.20
CA ALA A 53 -2.93 -0.65 -4.46
C ALA A 53 -3.36 0.08 -3.19
N LYS A 54 -3.90 -0.65 -2.21
CA LYS A 54 -4.25 -0.07 -0.93
C LYS A 54 -3.03 0.41 -0.16
N LEU A 55 -1.94 -0.36 -0.15
CA LEU A 55 -0.75 -0.06 0.62
C LEU A 55 -0.03 1.18 0.11
N ARG A 56 0.22 1.30 -1.21
CA ARG A 56 0.90 2.50 -1.78
C ARG A 56 0.13 3.79 -1.48
N MET A 57 -1.19 3.74 -1.59
CA MET A 57 -2.07 4.86 -1.29
C MET A 57 -2.10 5.21 0.20
N LEU A 58 -1.95 4.21 1.09
CA LEU A 58 -1.79 4.46 2.54
C LEU A 58 -0.44 5.08 2.86
N ILE A 59 0.64 4.61 2.24
CA ILE A 59 1.99 5.12 2.47
C ILE A 59 2.05 6.59 2.05
N ASP A 60 1.72 6.89 0.80
CA ASP A 60 1.76 8.26 0.26
C ASP A 60 0.86 9.25 1.02
N ASN A 61 -0.27 8.76 1.55
CA ASN A 61 -1.18 9.63 2.30
C ASN A 61 -0.71 9.95 3.72
N ASN A 62 0.04 9.05 4.37
CA ASN A 62 0.33 9.18 5.81
C ASN A 62 1.77 9.56 6.12
N PHE A 63 2.71 9.16 5.27
CA PHE A 63 4.12 9.40 5.50
C PHE A 63 4.63 10.53 4.60
N LYS A 64 5.79 11.07 4.92
CA LYS A 64 6.45 12.17 4.24
C LYS A 64 7.96 11.92 4.20
N GLU A 65 8.64 12.76 3.45
CA GLU A 65 10.10 12.80 3.43
C GLU A 65 10.67 12.90 4.86
N ASP A 66 11.80 12.23 5.08
CA ASP A 66 12.48 12.06 6.37
C ASP A 66 11.76 11.27 7.45
N ASP A 67 10.59 10.67 7.16
CA ASP A 67 10.01 9.67 8.04
C ASP A 67 10.94 8.44 8.16
N TYR A 68 10.86 7.72 9.28
CA TYR A 68 11.78 6.63 9.55
C TYR A 68 11.38 5.33 8.84
N TYR A 69 12.32 4.74 8.13
CA TYR A 69 12.28 3.35 7.70
C TYR A 69 13.19 2.51 8.61
N LEU A 70 12.57 1.70 9.45
CA LEU A 70 13.24 0.89 10.46
C LEU A 70 13.34 -0.55 9.99
N THR A 71 14.51 -1.14 10.15
CA THR A 71 14.71 -2.60 10.02
C THR A 71 15.08 -3.16 11.39
N LEU A 72 14.26 -4.08 11.90
CA LEU A 72 14.43 -4.73 13.20
C LEU A 72 14.79 -6.19 12.98
N THR A 73 16.01 -6.57 13.32
CA THR A 73 16.51 -7.95 13.18
C THR A 73 16.69 -8.60 14.54
N PHE A 74 16.61 -9.93 14.58
CA PHE A 74 16.92 -10.70 15.77
C PHE A 74 18.38 -11.15 15.77
N LYS A 75 19.04 -11.07 16.94
CA LYS A 75 20.40 -11.62 17.11
C LYS A 75 20.37 -13.15 17.18
N LYS A 76 19.33 -13.71 17.81
CA LYS A 76 19.06 -15.15 17.90
C LYS A 76 17.68 -15.42 17.33
N GLU A 77 17.52 -16.51 16.60
CA GLU A 77 16.22 -16.93 16.09
C GLU A 77 15.29 -17.25 17.26
N LEU A 78 14.10 -16.66 17.24
CA LEU A 78 13.09 -16.83 18.27
C LEU A 78 11.91 -17.60 17.70
N PRO A 79 11.21 -18.39 18.53
CA PRO A 79 9.95 -18.97 18.14
C PRO A 79 9.00 -17.88 17.60
N PRO A 80 8.19 -18.19 16.58
CA PRO A 80 7.45 -17.13 15.90
C PRO A 80 6.42 -16.40 16.78
N GLU A 81 5.80 -17.07 17.75
CA GLU A 81 4.90 -16.43 18.72
C GLU A 81 5.65 -15.48 19.67
N GLU A 82 6.90 -15.79 20.03
CA GLU A 82 7.74 -14.87 20.81
C GLU A 82 8.15 -13.66 19.98
N SER A 83 8.51 -13.87 18.72
CA SER A 83 8.82 -12.79 17.77
C SER A 83 7.64 -11.83 17.59
N LYS A 84 6.42 -12.38 17.56
CA LYS A 84 5.18 -11.59 17.52
C LYS A 84 4.94 -10.80 18.80
N LYS A 85 5.21 -11.38 19.98
CA LYS A 85 5.17 -10.64 21.26
C LYS A 85 6.23 -9.54 21.31
N ALA A 86 7.42 -9.78 20.75
CA ALA A 86 8.51 -8.81 20.69
C ALA A 86 8.11 -7.56 19.88
N ILE A 87 7.60 -7.72 18.65
CA ILE A 87 7.15 -6.57 17.84
C ILE A 87 5.96 -5.84 18.47
N GLN A 88 5.04 -6.55 19.12
CA GLN A 88 3.93 -5.93 19.85
C GLN A 88 4.42 -5.09 21.04
N LYS A 89 5.40 -5.61 21.80
CA LYS A 89 6.04 -4.87 22.89
C LYS A 89 6.77 -3.64 22.37
N PHE A 90 7.53 -3.78 21.28
CA PHE A 90 8.22 -2.67 20.62
C PHE A 90 7.26 -1.54 20.25
N VAL A 91 6.18 -1.86 19.51
CA VAL A 91 5.18 -0.88 19.09
C VAL A 91 4.50 -0.22 20.30
N ARG A 92 4.18 -1.00 21.34
CA ARG A 92 3.58 -0.49 22.58
C ARG A 92 4.51 0.49 23.30
N ASP A 93 5.79 0.14 23.44
CA ASP A 93 6.76 0.99 24.13
C ASP A 93 7.13 2.22 23.29
N LEU A 94 7.20 2.08 21.96
CA LEU A 94 7.35 3.21 21.03
C LEU A 94 6.17 4.17 21.15
N ARG A 95 4.93 3.67 21.20
CA ARG A 95 3.73 4.50 21.41
C ARG A 95 3.79 5.29 22.72
N LYS A 96 4.35 4.71 23.80
CA LYS A 96 4.54 5.45 25.06
C LYS A 96 5.50 6.62 24.89
N GLN A 97 6.57 6.49 24.09
CA GLN A 97 7.49 7.59 23.84
C GLN A 97 6.83 8.73 23.05
N TYR A 98 6.03 8.39 22.04
CA TYR A 98 5.25 9.38 21.29
C TYR A 98 4.27 10.12 22.20
N LYS A 99 3.55 9.38 23.06
CA LYS A 99 2.60 9.96 24.02
C LYS A 99 3.27 10.91 25.02
N LYS A 100 4.50 10.63 25.47
CA LYS A 100 5.26 11.54 26.35
C LYS A 100 5.57 12.89 25.71
N SER A 101 5.64 12.93 24.39
CA SER A 101 5.87 14.15 23.61
C SER A 101 4.55 14.71 23.04
N GLU A 102 3.40 14.20 23.49
CA GLU A 102 2.06 14.58 23.00
C GLU A 102 1.89 14.38 21.48
N LYS A 103 2.62 13.43 20.91
CA LYS A 103 2.56 13.07 19.49
C LYS A 103 1.81 11.77 19.27
N GLU A 104 1.24 11.65 18.09
CA GLU A 104 0.58 10.43 17.64
C GLU A 104 1.52 9.53 16.82
N LEU A 105 1.54 8.24 17.16
CA LEU A 105 2.32 7.26 16.43
C LEU A 105 1.55 6.72 15.23
N LYS A 106 2.09 6.94 14.03
CA LYS A 106 1.70 6.31 12.78
C LYS A 106 2.77 5.31 12.36
N TYR A 107 2.37 4.07 12.12
CA TYR A 107 3.28 3.07 11.56
C TYR A 107 2.59 2.11 10.60
N ILE A 108 3.40 1.53 9.71
CA ILE A 108 3.09 0.33 8.93
C ILE A 108 4.30 -0.59 8.99
N TYR A 109 4.12 -1.87 9.33
CA TYR A 109 5.21 -2.85 9.30
C TYR A 109 4.83 -4.13 8.59
N ILE A 110 5.85 -4.86 8.14
CA ILE A 110 5.77 -6.21 7.60
C ILE A 110 6.70 -7.14 8.37
N ALA A 111 6.39 -8.43 8.35
CA ALA A 111 7.27 -9.49 8.79
C ALA A 111 7.85 -10.18 7.56
N GLU A 112 9.18 -10.19 7.44
CA GLU A 112 9.90 -10.91 6.41
C GLU A 112 10.40 -12.23 7.01
N GLU A 113 9.77 -13.32 6.59
CA GLU A 113 10.05 -14.69 7.07
C GLU A 113 11.09 -15.41 6.18
N LYS A 114 11.63 -14.75 5.16
CA LYS A 114 12.63 -15.34 4.26
C LYS A 114 14.01 -15.33 4.92
N GLY A 115 14.40 -16.49 5.46
CA GLY A 115 15.64 -16.63 6.22
C GLY A 115 15.41 -16.24 7.67
N ARG A 116 16.28 -15.43 8.28
CA ARG A 116 16.07 -14.95 9.64
C ARG A 116 14.92 -13.95 9.67
N LEU A 117 13.89 -14.25 10.46
CA LEU A 117 12.74 -13.37 10.67
C LEU A 117 13.21 -11.95 11.03
N HIS A 118 12.72 -10.96 10.30
CA HIS A 118 12.96 -9.56 10.61
C HIS A 118 11.75 -8.70 10.23
N PHE A 119 11.68 -7.50 10.79
CA PHE A 119 10.58 -6.58 10.55
C PHE A 119 11.08 -5.33 9.82
N HIS A 120 10.37 -4.95 8.76
CA HIS A 120 10.52 -3.64 8.13
C HIS A 120 9.34 -2.78 8.54
N MET A 121 9.60 -1.55 8.99
CA MET A 121 8.58 -0.69 9.58
C MET A 121 8.79 0.76 9.16
N LEU A 122 7.76 1.35 8.56
CA LEU A 122 7.69 2.77 8.29
C LEU A 122 7.01 3.49 9.46
N VAL A 123 7.61 4.56 9.97
CA VAL A 123 7.18 5.31 11.16
C VAL A 123 7.27 6.81 10.91
N ASN A 124 6.25 7.58 11.31
CA ASN A 124 6.27 9.04 11.19
C ASN A 124 7.31 9.67 12.11
N ARG A 125 8.13 10.61 11.61
CA ARG A 125 9.15 11.31 12.41
C ARG A 125 8.54 12.50 13.15
N GLU A 126 7.85 12.23 14.26
CA GLU A 126 7.34 13.27 15.18
C GLU A 126 8.18 13.40 16.46
N ILE A 127 8.99 12.39 16.76
CA ILE A 127 10.00 12.40 17.83
C ILE A 127 11.32 11.89 17.24
N GLU A 128 12.43 12.31 17.84
CA GLU A 128 13.74 11.83 17.41
C GLU A 128 14.01 10.42 17.95
N LEU A 129 14.31 9.47 17.06
CA LEU A 129 14.67 8.09 17.42
C LEU A 129 16.18 7.93 17.42
N THR A 130 16.80 8.08 18.59
CA THR A 130 18.25 7.84 18.75
C THR A 130 18.57 6.35 18.78
N THR A 131 19.80 6.00 18.39
CA THR A 131 20.32 4.62 18.48
C THR A 131 20.20 4.04 19.91
N ALA A 132 20.44 4.86 20.93
CA ALA A 132 20.30 4.46 22.33
C ALA A 132 18.84 4.12 22.69
N LEU A 133 17.89 4.95 22.26
CA LEU A 133 16.46 4.69 22.47
C LEU A 133 16.03 3.43 21.73
N MET A 134 16.47 3.25 20.48
CA MET A 134 16.13 2.08 19.68
C MET A 134 16.65 0.78 20.29
N ARG A 135 17.88 0.75 20.81
CA ARG A 135 18.42 -0.40 21.55
C ARG A 135 17.60 -0.73 22.80
N LYS A 136 17.10 0.28 23.51
CA LYS A 136 16.23 0.09 24.68
C LYS A 136 14.84 -0.46 24.29
N LEU A 137 14.28 0.01 23.17
CA LEU A 137 12.99 -0.44 22.67
C LEU A 137 13.06 -1.84 22.04
N TRP A 138 14.18 -2.19 21.41
CA TRP A 138 14.43 -3.45 20.73
C TRP A 138 15.64 -4.20 21.32
N PRO A 139 15.50 -4.86 22.49
CA PRO A 139 16.60 -5.59 23.12
C PRO A 139 16.94 -6.93 22.45
N TYR A 140 16.18 -7.35 21.43
CA TYR A 140 16.25 -8.70 20.86
C TYR A 140 17.29 -8.83 19.72
N GLY A 141 17.86 -7.72 19.25
CA GLY A 141 18.85 -7.74 18.18
C GLY A 141 19.24 -6.35 17.70
N PHE A 142 19.37 -6.19 16.39
CA PHE A 142 19.87 -4.96 15.80
C PHE A 142 18.75 -4.12 15.19
N THR A 143 18.97 -2.81 15.18
CA THR A 143 18.05 -1.82 14.62
C THR A 143 18.81 -0.99 13.61
N GLU A 144 18.30 -0.91 12.39
CA GLU A 144 18.76 0.04 11.37
C GLU A 144 17.71 1.13 11.18
N ILE A 145 18.15 2.39 11.08
CA ILE A 145 17.30 3.54 10.78
C ILE A 145 17.74 4.10 9.44
N LYS A 146 16.81 4.10 8.47
CA LYS A 146 16.93 4.80 7.20
C LYS A 146 15.86 5.89 7.12
N TYR A 147 16.07 6.84 6.22
CA TYR A 147 15.10 7.91 5.97
C TYR A 147 14.30 7.61 4.71
N TYR A 148 12.99 7.81 4.80
CA TYR A 148 12.07 7.66 3.69
C TYR A 148 12.13 8.90 2.79
N GLN A 149 12.36 8.70 1.49
CA GLN A 149 12.50 9.79 0.51
C GLN A 149 11.19 10.56 0.24
N GLY A 150 10.04 9.94 0.54
CA GLY A 150 8.74 10.63 0.49
C GLY A 150 8.14 10.85 -0.89
N ALA A 151 8.72 10.29 -1.97
CA ALA A 151 8.14 10.44 -3.31
C ALA A 151 7.04 9.41 -3.56
N ALA A 152 6.18 9.70 -4.54
CA ALA A 152 5.10 8.80 -4.94
C ALA A 152 5.66 7.44 -5.42
N GLU A 153 6.77 7.49 -6.15
CA GLU A 153 7.51 6.35 -6.67
C GLU A 153 8.04 5.47 -5.53
N ASP A 154 8.48 6.07 -4.42
CA ASP A 154 8.95 5.31 -3.26
C ASP A 154 7.80 4.59 -2.57
N ALA A 155 6.63 5.23 -2.44
CA ALA A 155 5.44 4.57 -1.92
C ALA A 155 5.02 3.37 -2.79
N ILE A 156 5.17 3.49 -4.11
CA ILE A 156 4.90 2.42 -5.08
C ILE A 156 5.89 1.27 -4.90
N LYS A 157 7.20 1.57 -4.86
CA LYS A 157 8.28 0.59 -4.66
C LYS A 157 8.16 -0.11 -3.31
N MET A 158 7.88 0.61 -2.23
CA MET A 158 7.65 0.04 -0.90
C MET A 158 6.47 -0.94 -0.91
N ALA A 159 5.35 -0.55 -1.52
CA ALA A 159 4.19 -1.42 -1.60
C ALA A 159 4.42 -2.67 -2.45
N GLU A 160 5.19 -2.54 -3.53
CA GLU A 160 5.67 -3.66 -4.34
C GLU A 160 6.52 -4.63 -3.52
N TYR A 161 7.56 -4.10 -2.86
CA TYR A 161 8.44 -4.89 -2.01
C TYR A 161 7.65 -5.65 -0.94
N PHE A 162 6.80 -4.95 -0.18
CA PHE A 162 6.02 -5.54 0.91
C PHE A 162 5.02 -6.61 0.44
N THR A 163 4.51 -6.49 -0.78
CA THR A 163 3.59 -7.49 -1.34
C THR A 163 4.30 -8.64 -2.02
N LYS A 164 5.50 -8.42 -2.60
CA LYS A 164 6.33 -9.49 -3.16
C LYS A 164 6.79 -10.47 -2.08
N GLU A 165 7.20 -9.97 -0.92
CA GLU A 165 7.55 -10.81 0.24
C GLU A 165 6.38 -11.68 0.71
N ARG A 166 5.14 -11.22 0.50
CA ARG A 166 3.97 -12.06 0.77
C ARG A 166 3.93 -13.27 -0.15
N THR A 167 4.11 -13.04 -1.45
CA THR A 167 3.97 -14.09 -2.48
C THR A 167 5.04 -15.17 -2.31
N ILE A 168 6.29 -14.78 -2.09
CA ILE A 168 7.42 -15.70 -1.92
C ILE A 168 7.18 -16.65 -0.74
N ASN A 169 6.67 -16.13 0.37
CA ASN A 169 6.40 -16.95 1.56
C ASN A 169 5.16 -17.83 1.40
N ASP A 170 4.16 -17.43 0.62
CA ASP A 170 2.97 -18.25 0.37
C ASP A 170 3.24 -19.44 -0.58
N ASP A 171 4.36 -19.44 -1.32
CA ASP A 171 4.71 -20.50 -2.29
C ASP A 171 5.60 -21.61 -1.70
N LYS A 172 6.16 -21.40 -0.49
CA LYS A 172 6.82 -22.46 0.29
C LYS A 172 5.75 -23.28 1.01
N LYS A 173 5.33 -24.39 0.37
CA LYS A 173 4.17 -25.21 0.78
C LYS A 173 4.28 -25.89 2.15
N ASP A 174 5.45 -25.94 2.78
CA ASP A 174 5.72 -26.86 3.90
C ASP A 174 5.79 -26.21 5.29
N GLU A 175 5.78 -24.88 5.41
CA GLU A 175 5.77 -24.20 6.72
C GLU A 175 4.64 -23.15 6.81
N PRO A 176 3.68 -23.31 7.73
CA PRO A 176 2.58 -22.35 7.87
C PRO A 176 3.10 -21.00 8.36
N ARG A 177 2.84 -19.94 7.59
CA ARG A 177 3.17 -18.55 7.99
C ARG A 177 2.60 -18.19 9.35
N VAL A 178 3.46 -17.59 10.15
CA VAL A 178 3.08 -17.13 11.49
C VAL A 178 2.36 -15.78 11.39
N PHE A 179 2.85 -14.91 10.51
CA PHE A 179 2.20 -13.62 10.25
C PHE A 179 1.22 -13.72 9.09
N LYS A 180 -0.04 -14.01 9.43
CA LYS A 180 -1.15 -14.16 8.44
C LYS A 180 -1.47 -12.87 7.64
N ARG A 181 -1.11 -11.70 8.17
CA ARG A 181 -1.37 -10.40 7.52
C ARG A 181 -0.16 -9.99 6.69
N THR A 182 -0.42 -9.46 5.48
CA THR A 182 0.63 -8.90 4.61
C THR A 182 1.39 -7.76 5.26
N TRP A 183 0.66 -6.90 5.96
CA TRP A 183 1.20 -5.77 6.70
C TRP A 183 0.28 -5.47 7.89
N VAL A 184 0.83 -4.80 8.88
CA VAL A 184 0.11 -4.31 10.06
C VAL A 184 0.30 -2.81 10.15
N LYS A 185 -0.77 -2.06 10.43
CA LYS A 185 -0.72 -0.60 10.59
C LYS A 185 -1.27 -0.15 11.93
N SER A 186 -0.89 1.04 12.35
CA SER A 186 -1.55 1.77 13.43
C SER A 186 -2.98 2.21 13.08
N ASN A 187 -3.80 2.51 14.08
CA ASN A 187 -5.14 3.08 13.86
C ASN A 187 -5.09 4.50 13.27
N ASN A 188 -3.99 5.22 13.50
CA ASN A 188 -3.79 6.62 13.08
C ASN A 188 -3.27 6.74 11.63
N VAL A 189 -3.07 5.62 10.94
CA VAL A 189 -2.83 5.59 9.50
C VAL A 189 -4.19 5.53 8.79
N HIS A 190 -4.56 6.62 8.14
CA HIS A 190 -5.87 6.82 7.54
C HIS A 190 -5.85 6.60 6.02
N PRO A 191 -6.89 5.98 5.44
CA PRO A 191 -7.00 5.86 4.00
C PRO A 191 -7.12 7.25 3.33
N PRO A 192 -6.63 7.42 2.10
CA PRO A 192 -6.84 8.66 1.34
C PRO A 192 -8.30 8.87 0.97
N GLU A 193 -8.63 10.11 0.60
CA GLU A 193 -9.97 10.49 0.18
C GLU A 193 -10.36 9.78 -1.12
N ALA A 194 -11.55 9.17 -1.15
CA ALA A 194 -12.10 8.53 -2.33
C ALA A 194 -13.44 9.16 -2.72
N LYS A 195 -13.50 9.72 -3.93
CA LYS A 195 -14.71 10.33 -4.52
C LYS A 195 -15.20 9.47 -5.68
N VAL A 196 -16.52 9.30 -5.77
CA VAL A 196 -17.17 8.58 -6.87
C VAL A 196 -18.07 9.54 -7.62
N LYS A 197 -17.91 9.63 -8.94
CA LYS A 197 -18.72 10.45 -9.83
C LYS A 197 -19.42 9.58 -10.87
N THR A 198 -20.68 9.89 -11.15
CA THR A 198 -21.43 9.33 -12.28
C THR A 198 -21.34 10.29 -13.44
N LEU A 199 -20.91 9.80 -14.60
CA LEU A 199 -20.78 10.59 -15.82
C LEU A 199 -21.77 10.06 -16.85
N LYS A 200 -22.48 10.96 -17.54
CA LYS A 200 -23.50 10.59 -18.53
C LYS A 200 -22.91 9.80 -19.70
N ALA A 201 -21.75 10.26 -20.21
CA ALA A 201 -20.99 9.59 -21.25
C ALA A 201 -20.70 8.11 -20.90
N THR A 202 -20.90 7.23 -21.86
CA THR A 202 -20.57 5.79 -21.77
C THR A 202 -19.11 5.54 -22.15
N GLU A 203 -18.54 6.34 -23.03
CA GLU A 203 -17.17 6.17 -23.49
C GLU A 203 -16.18 7.04 -22.70
N TRP A 204 -14.90 6.67 -22.76
CA TRP A 204 -13.80 7.52 -22.35
C TRP A 204 -12.94 7.94 -23.53
N LYS A 205 -12.48 9.20 -23.50
CA LYS A 205 -11.46 9.69 -24.44
C LYS A 205 -10.21 8.82 -24.33
N ARG A 206 -9.60 8.53 -25.48
CA ARG A 206 -8.30 7.83 -25.56
C ARG A 206 -7.23 8.60 -24.81
N GLU A 207 -7.18 9.91 -25.00
CA GLU A 207 -6.27 10.78 -24.28
C GLU A 207 -6.73 11.02 -22.83
N VAL A 208 -5.79 10.85 -21.91
CA VAL A 208 -5.97 11.18 -20.50
C VAL A 208 -5.70 12.66 -20.31
N ASN A 209 -6.69 13.39 -19.77
CA ASN A 209 -6.47 14.78 -19.36
C ASN A 209 -5.65 14.80 -18.06
N ILE A 210 -4.41 15.29 -18.16
CA ILE A 210 -3.47 15.40 -17.06
C ILE A 210 -3.45 16.86 -16.60
N PRO A 211 -3.80 17.17 -15.33
CA PRO A 211 -3.70 18.53 -14.82
C PRO A 211 -2.26 19.04 -14.81
N ASN A 212 -2.07 20.36 -14.97
CA ASN A 212 -0.75 21.00 -14.83
C ASN A 212 -0.10 20.63 -13.48
N GLY A 213 1.20 20.35 -13.51
CA GLY A 213 1.95 19.90 -12.32
C GLY A 213 1.81 18.41 -12.00
N TYR A 214 1.20 17.62 -12.89
CA TYR A 214 1.14 16.16 -12.80
C TYR A 214 1.66 15.52 -14.10
N TYR A 215 2.10 14.27 -14.00
CA TYR A 215 2.40 13.42 -15.16
C TYR A 215 1.67 12.09 -15.05
N LEU A 216 1.40 11.46 -16.19
CA LEU A 216 0.80 10.12 -16.24
C LEU A 216 1.88 9.08 -16.01
N ASP A 217 1.68 8.24 -14.99
CA ASP A 217 2.47 7.03 -14.81
C ASP A 217 2.05 6.00 -15.87
N LYS A 218 2.86 5.89 -16.93
CA LYS A 218 2.57 5.04 -18.09
C LYS A 218 2.44 3.56 -17.72
N GLU A 219 3.20 3.08 -16.75
CA GLU A 219 3.13 1.69 -16.29
C GLU A 219 1.83 1.37 -15.55
N SER A 220 1.17 2.41 -15.01
CA SER A 220 -0.12 2.27 -14.35
C SER A 220 -1.31 2.17 -15.32
N TYR A 221 -1.14 2.58 -16.57
CA TYR A 221 -2.24 2.64 -17.52
C TYR A 221 -2.69 1.23 -17.90
N PHE A 222 -3.96 0.93 -17.64
CA PHE A 222 -4.54 -0.36 -17.99
C PHE A 222 -5.97 -0.18 -18.47
N GLU A 223 -6.28 -0.75 -19.64
CA GLU A 223 -7.62 -0.96 -20.13
C GLU A 223 -7.88 -2.46 -20.27
N GLY A 224 -9.04 -2.91 -19.80
CA GLY A 224 -9.41 -4.30 -19.98
C GLY A 224 -10.84 -4.55 -19.57
N VAL A 225 -11.19 -5.84 -19.52
CA VAL A 225 -12.52 -6.30 -19.18
C VAL A 225 -12.45 -7.03 -17.85
N ASN A 226 -13.36 -6.71 -16.93
CA ASN A 226 -13.41 -7.42 -15.65
C ASN A 226 -14.02 -8.82 -15.83
N ASN A 227 -13.95 -9.66 -14.79
CA ASN A 227 -14.48 -11.03 -14.83
C ASN A 227 -15.99 -11.11 -15.16
N ALA A 228 -16.73 -10.00 -15.04
CA ALA A 228 -18.15 -9.92 -15.36
C ALA A 228 -18.44 -9.39 -16.78
N GLY A 229 -17.40 -9.17 -17.60
CA GLY A 229 -17.54 -8.75 -18.99
C GLY A 229 -17.64 -7.24 -19.21
N TYR A 230 -17.41 -6.43 -18.18
CA TYR A 230 -17.50 -4.97 -18.28
C TYR A 230 -16.14 -4.32 -18.46
N PRO A 231 -16.00 -3.38 -19.41
CA PRO A 231 -14.76 -2.68 -19.62
C PRO A 231 -14.47 -1.75 -18.44
N TYR A 232 -13.21 -1.67 -18.07
CA TYR A 232 -12.69 -0.74 -17.09
C TYR A 232 -11.36 -0.17 -17.55
N ARG A 233 -11.07 1.02 -17.07
CA ARG A 233 -9.80 1.69 -17.26
C ARG A 233 -9.26 2.14 -15.91
N PHE A 234 -7.97 1.92 -15.70
CA PHE A 234 -7.23 2.40 -14.55
C PHE A 234 -6.02 3.18 -15.02
N PHE A 235 -5.73 4.29 -14.35
CA PHE A 235 -4.47 4.99 -14.50
C PHE A 235 -4.20 5.81 -13.24
N ARG A 236 -2.93 6.13 -13.04
CA ARG A 236 -2.43 6.96 -11.95
C ARG A 236 -1.71 8.17 -12.53
N ILE A 237 -1.98 9.32 -11.95
CA ILE A 237 -1.21 10.54 -12.18
C ILE A 237 -0.41 10.87 -10.92
N ILE A 238 0.82 11.33 -11.11
CA ILE A 238 1.77 11.64 -10.05
C ILE A 238 2.14 13.12 -10.14
N ARG A 239 2.20 13.80 -9.00
CA ARG A 239 2.58 15.21 -8.91
C ARG A 239 4.06 15.33 -9.27
N ILE A 240 4.38 16.25 -10.18
CA ILE A 240 5.76 16.59 -10.51
C ILE A 240 6.37 17.26 -9.27
N ARG A 241 7.46 16.70 -8.76
CA ARG A 241 8.31 17.41 -7.79
C ARG A 241 8.99 18.54 -8.57
N GLY A 242 8.55 19.78 -8.35
CA GLY A 242 9.26 20.94 -8.88
C GLY A 242 10.64 21.05 -8.23
N PRO A 243 11.61 21.73 -8.87
CA PRO A 243 12.74 22.25 -8.12
C PRO A 243 12.21 23.13 -6.99
N MET A 244 12.77 23.00 -5.78
CA MET A 244 12.64 24.05 -4.77
C MET A 244 13.23 25.29 -5.42
N ILE A 245 12.37 26.23 -5.81
CA ILE A 245 12.84 27.60 -6.05
C ILE A 245 13.07 28.12 -4.62
N GLU A 246 14.34 28.10 -4.22
CA GLU A 246 14.84 28.83 -3.05
C GLU A 246 14.51 30.33 -3.15
#